data_AF-A0A834B6F5-F1
#
_entry.id   AF-A0A834B6F5-F1
#
_cell.length_a   1.000
_cell.length_b   1.000
_cell.length_c   1.000
_cell.angle_alpha   90.00
_cell.angle_beta   90.00
_cell.angle_gamma   90.00
#
_symmetry.space_group_name_H-M   'P 1'
#
loop_
_entity.id
_entity.type
_entity.pdbx_description
1 polymer ?
#
loop_
_entity_poly.entity_id
_entity_poly.type
_entity_poly.pdbx_seq_one_letter_code
_entity_poly.pdbx_strand_id
1 'polypeptide(L)'
;MTAEAHRRVVVEYLRAVMQKRISFRSPEERKEGAERMVREAEQLRFLFRKLASGFGEEVDGYCDTIDAIAEVIKLTDPSLLYLEVSTLVSKYPDIRDDHIGALLAMRGDASRDMKQTIIETLEQGPTQANPNYVPIFKEIIVPSLNVAKLLK
;
A
#
# COMPACT_ATOMS: atom_id res chain seq x y z
N MET A 1 -19.77 -4.38 -13.89
CA MET A 1 -19.15 -5.71 -13.59
C MET A 1 -17.63 -5.66 -13.68
N THR A 2 -17.08 -4.89 -14.62
CA THR A 2 -15.64 -4.76 -14.84
C THR A 2 -14.97 -3.99 -13.71
N ALA A 3 -15.64 -2.97 -13.15
CA ALA A 3 -15.15 -2.24 -11.98
C ALA A 3 -14.94 -3.10 -10.73
N GLU A 4 -15.88 -4.01 -10.41
CA GLU A 4 -15.77 -4.92 -9.27
C GLU A 4 -14.64 -5.93 -9.47
N ALA A 5 -14.51 -6.48 -10.69
CA ALA A 5 -13.40 -7.35 -11.04
C ALA A 5 -12.04 -6.63 -10.94
N HIS A 6 -11.96 -5.38 -11.41
CA HIS A 6 -10.76 -4.54 -11.30
C HIS A 6 -10.37 -4.36 -9.85
N ARG A 7 -11.33 -3.92 -9.03
CA ARG A 7 -11.13 -3.71 -7.59
C ARG A 7 -10.62 -4.99 -6.91
N ARG A 8 -11.26 -6.12 -7.18
CA ARG A 8 -10.86 -7.41 -6.61
C ARG A 8 -9.44 -7.82 -7.01
N VAL A 9 -9.06 -7.64 -8.27
CA VAL A 9 -7.68 -7.94 -8.71
C VAL A 9 -6.66 -7.06 -7.98
N VAL A 10 -6.93 -5.77 -7.81
CA VAL A 10 -6.05 -4.87 -7.06
C VAL A 10 -5.96 -5.26 -5.58
N VAL A 11 -7.09 -5.60 -4.94
CA VAL A 11 -7.11 -6.07 -3.55
C VAL A 11 -6.28 -7.34 -3.38
N GLU A 12 -6.44 -8.34 -4.25
CA GLU A 12 -5.65 -9.57 -4.18
C GLU A 12 -4.17 -9.33 -4.46
N TYR A 13 -3.85 -8.43 -5.39
CA TYR A 13 -2.48 -8.02 -5.67
C TYR A 13 -1.82 -7.43 -4.41
N LEU A 14 -2.46 -6.43 -3.80
CA LEU A 14 -1.94 -5.77 -2.60
C LEU A 14 -1.87 -6.74 -1.42
N ARG A 15 -2.85 -7.62 -1.28
CA ARG A 15 -2.81 -8.68 -0.26
C ARG A 15 -1.59 -9.59 -0.45
N ALA A 16 -1.28 -10.00 -1.68
CA ALA A 16 -0.11 -10.84 -1.96
C ALA A 16 1.21 -10.12 -1.67
N VAL A 17 1.29 -8.83 -2.00
CA VAL A 17 2.45 -7.97 -1.73
C VAL A 17 2.67 -7.78 -0.23
N MET A 18 1.60 -7.45 0.52
CA MET A 18 1.67 -7.15 1.96
C MET A 18 1.67 -8.40 2.85
N GLN A 19 1.56 -9.60 2.28
CA GLN A 19 1.81 -10.83 3.03
C GLN A 19 3.29 -10.93 3.41
N LYS A 20 3.58 -11.54 4.57
CA LYS A 20 4.94 -11.73 5.15
C LYS A 20 5.91 -12.61 4.31
N ARG A 21 5.70 -12.73 3.00
CA ARG A 21 6.52 -13.53 2.09
C ARG A 21 7.63 -12.72 1.43
N ILE A 22 7.50 -11.40 1.38
CA ILE A 22 8.44 -10.51 0.70
C ILE A 22 9.05 -9.57 1.74
N SER A 23 10.37 -9.48 1.75
CA SER A 23 11.13 -8.45 2.48
C SER A 23 12.31 -8.06 1.62
N PHE A 24 12.36 -6.79 1.22
CA PHE A 24 13.51 -6.25 0.50
C PHE A 24 14.69 -6.08 1.47
N ARG A 25 15.90 -6.37 0.98
CA ARG A 25 17.13 -6.39 1.78
C ARG A 25 18.10 -5.29 1.40
N SER A 26 17.89 -4.63 0.27
CA SER A 26 18.71 -3.51 -0.18
C SER A 26 17.88 -2.39 -0.81
N PRO A 27 18.42 -1.16 -0.92
CA PRO A 27 17.80 -0.08 -1.70
C PRO A 27 17.53 -0.48 -3.17
N GLU A 28 18.43 -1.25 -3.79
CA GLU A 28 18.30 -1.71 -5.17
C GLU A 28 17.12 -2.68 -5.32
N GLU A 29 17.00 -3.68 -4.42
CA GLU A 29 15.86 -4.60 -4.42
C GLU A 29 14.53 -3.86 -4.23
N ARG A 30 14.49 -2.84 -3.36
CA ARG A 30 13.31 -1.98 -3.17
C ARG A 30 12.95 -1.22 -4.44
N LYS A 31 13.94 -0.62 -5.09
CA LYS A 31 13.76 0.12 -6.33
C LYS A 31 13.22 -0.79 -7.43
N GLU A 32 13.85 -1.95 -7.65
CA GLU A 32 13.42 -2.92 -8.66
C GLU A 32 12.00 -3.44 -8.39
N GLY A 33 11.72 -3.79 -7.12
CA GLY A 33 10.40 -4.24 -6.68
C GLY A 33 9.32 -3.20 -6.93
N ALA A 34 9.56 -1.94 -6.53
CA ALA A 34 8.62 -0.85 -6.76
C ALA A 34 8.41 -0.54 -8.25
N GLU A 35 9.47 -0.51 -9.06
CA GLU A 35 9.36 -0.32 -10.51
C GLU A 35 8.53 -1.44 -11.15
N ARG A 36 8.69 -2.69 -10.68
CA ARG A 36 7.87 -3.80 -11.11
C ARG A 36 6.40 -3.61 -10.73
N MET A 37 6.12 -3.16 -9.51
CA MET A 37 4.76 -2.87 -9.06
C MET A 37 4.07 -1.81 -9.94
N VAL A 38 4.78 -0.73 -10.27
CA VAL A 38 4.27 0.33 -11.15
C VAL A 38 3.97 -0.21 -12.56
N ARG A 39 4.88 -1.02 -13.14
CA ARG A 39 4.64 -1.66 -14.44
C ARG A 39 3.42 -2.59 -14.41
N GLU A 40 3.27 -3.39 -13.34
CA GLU A 40 2.12 -4.28 -13.17
C GLU A 40 0.81 -3.47 -13.02
N ALA A 41 0.84 -2.35 -12.29
CA ALA A 41 -0.29 -1.43 -12.16
C ALA A 41 -0.69 -0.81 -13.52
N GLU A 42 0.27 -0.42 -14.36
CA GLU A 42 0.01 0.06 -15.73
C GLU A 42 -0.62 -1.01 -16.62
N GLN A 43 -0.13 -2.25 -16.54
CA GLN A 43 -0.70 -3.37 -17.28
C GLN A 43 -2.15 -3.67 -16.86
N LEU A 44 -2.42 -3.64 -15.54
CA LEU A 44 -3.77 -3.80 -15.00
C LEU A 44 -4.70 -2.67 -15.45
N ARG A 45 -4.26 -1.41 -15.37
CA ARG A 45 -5.00 -0.25 -15.90
C ARG A 45 -5.35 -0.45 -17.38
N PHE A 46 -4.36 -0.80 -18.20
CA PHE A 46 -4.57 -1.02 -19.62
C PHE A 46 -5.59 -2.14 -19.89
N LEU A 47 -5.45 -3.27 -19.21
CA LEU A 47 -6.33 -4.42 -19.34
C LEU A 47 -7.78 -4.04 -18.99
N PHE A 48 -8.01 -3.46 -17.82
CA PHE A 48 -9.36 -3.14 -17.36
C PHE A 48 -10.00 -2.00 -18.15
N ARG A 49 -9.23 -1.01 -18.61
CA ARG A 49 -9.72 0.00 -19.56
C ARG A 49 -10.19 -0.62 -20.87
N LYS A 50 -9.43 -1.59 -21.40
CA LYS A 50 -9.83 -2.32 -22.62
C LYS A 50 -11.10 -3.16 -22.39
N LEU A 51 -11.22 -3.84 -21.25
CA LEU A 51 -12.41 -4.63 -20.89
C LEU A 51 -13.66 -3.78 -20.64
N ALA A 52 -13.49 -2.56 -20.14
CA ALA A 52 -14.60 -1.61 -19.92
C ALA A 52 -14.98 -0.82 -21.17
N SER A 53 -14.12 -0.79 -22.20
CA SER A 53 -14.41 -0.12 -23.46
C SER A 53 -15.72 -0.66 -24.06
N GLY A 54 -16.68 0.23 -24.29
CA GLY A 54 -18.03 -0.11 -24.77
C GLY A 54 -19.10 -0.24 -23.68
N PHE A 55 -18.75 -0.22 -22.39
CA PHE A 55 -19.71 -0.30 -21.28
C PHE A 55 -19.90 1.01 -20.52
N GLY A 56 -19.13 2.06 -20.83
CA GLY A 56 -19.22 3.37 -20.16
C GLY A 56 -18.82 3.34 -18.67
N GLU A 57 -18.21 2.25 -18.20
CA GLU A 57 -17.68 2.14 -16.84
C GLU A 57 -16.32 2.85 -16.75
N GLU A 58 -16.22 3.85 -15.89
CA GLU A 58 -14.93 4.45 -15.51
C GLU A 58 -14.26 3.53 -14.48
N VAL A 59 -13.13 2.94 -14.85
CA VAL A 59 -12.40 1.95 -14.02
C VAL A 59 -11.13 2.51 -13.41
N ASP A 60 -10.91 3.83 -13.53
CA ASP A 60 -9.65 4.46 -13.12
C ASP A 60 -9.59 4.65 -11.59
N GLY A 61 -8.39 4.53 -11.01
CA GLY A 61 -8.10 4.91 -9.63
C GLY A 61 -7.66 3.77 -8.69
N TYR A 62 -8.12 2.52 -8.86
CA TYR A 62 -7.72 1.44 -7.92
C TYR A 62 -6.21 1.14 -7.97
N CYS A 63 -5.64 1.11 -9.18
CA CYS A 63 -4.21 0.87 -9.40
C CYS A 63 -3.32 1.96 -8.78
N ASP A 64 -3.85 3.17 -8.50
CA ASP A 64 -3.10 4.24 -7.85
C ASP A 64 -2.75 3.90 -6.39
N THR A 65 -3.40 2.88 -5.82
CA THR A 65 -3.05 2.30 -4.52
C THR A 65 -1.77 1.49 -4.61
N ILE A 66 -1.55 0.78 -5.73
CA ILE A 66 -0.30 0.05 -5.99
C ILE A 66 0.85 1.03 -6.14
N ASP A 67 0.65 2.10 -6.91
CA ASP A 67 1.68 3.13 -7.10
C ASP A 67 2.04 3.82 -5.77
N ALA A 68 1.04 4.18 -4.95
CA ALA A 68 1.29 4.80 -3.66
C ALA A 68 2.08 3.90 -2.70
N ILE A 69 1.84 2.59 -2.72
CA ILE A 69 2.65 1.64 -1.94
C ILE A 69 4.06 1.52 -2.53
N ALA A 70 4.20 1.55 -3.85
CA ALA A 70 5.50 1.52 -4.52
C ALA A 70 6.37 2.75 -4.17
N GLU A 71 5.78 3.93 -4.01
CA GLU A 71 6.48 5.14 -3.54
C GLU A 71 7.11 4.95 -2.16
N VAL A 72 6.35 4.40 -1.19
CA VAL A 72 6.87 4.09 0.16
C VAL A 72 8.03 3.09 0.09
N ILE A 73 7.91 2.07 -0.76
CA ILE A 73 8.95 1.03 -0.92
C ILE A 73 10.25 1.63 -1.47
N LYS A 74 10.18 2.36 -2.58
CA LYS A 74 11.40 2.87 -3.27
C LYS A 74 12.02 4.09 -2.63
N LEU A 75 11.37 4.71 -1.63
CA LEU A 75 11.93 5.82 -0.91
C LEU A 75 13.34 5.47 -0.40
N THR A 76 14.35 6.23 -0.85
CA THR A 76 15.75 5.96 -0.53
C THR A 76 16.14 6.44 0.86
N ASP A 77 15.60 7.59 1.29
CA ASP A 77 15.93 8.22 2.57
C ASP A 77 14.97 7.72 3.68
N PRO A 78 15.44 6.93 4.65
CA PRO A 78 14.60 6.44 5.74
C PRO A 78 14.09 7.56 6.67
N SER A 79 14.76 8.72 6.73
CA SER A 79 14.33 9.85 7.58
C SER A 79 13.03 10.48 7.08
N LEU A 80 12.75 10.36 5.78
CA LEU A 80 11.51 10.85 5.15
C LEU A 80 10.38 9.80 5.17
N LEU A 81 10.62 8.62 5.72
CA LEU A 81 9.64 7.53 5.69
C LEU A 81 8.32 7.90 6.38
N TYR A 82 8.41 8.65 7.49
CA TYR A 82 7.22 9.17 8.17
C TYR A 82 6.35 10.03 7.22
N LEU A 83 6.97 10.91 6.44
CA LEU A 83 6.24 11.80 5.53
C LEU A 83 5.52 11.02 4.43
N GLU A 84 6.18 10.01 3.87
CA GLU A 84 5.60 9.18 2.81
C GLU A 84 4.43 8.33 3.35
N VAL A 85 4.59 7.74 4.53
CA VAL A 85 3.49 7.00 5.19
C VAL A 85 2.35 7.95 5.59
N SER A 86 2.64 9.16 6.07
CA SER A 86 1.61 10.17 6.37
C SER A 86 0.84 10.58 5.12
N THR A 87 1.51 10.69 3.97
CA THR A 87 0.88 10.96 2.68
C THR A 87 -0.03 9.79 2.27
N LEU A 88 0.42 8.55 2.48
CA LEU A 88 -0.37 7.35 2.24
C LEU A 88 -1.64 7.32 3.11
N VAL A 89 -1.53 7.57 4.42
CA VAL A 89 -2.68 7.59 5.35
C VAL A 89 -3.67 8.70 4.99
N SER A 90 -3.16 9.87 4.59
CA SER A 90 -4.00 10.99 4.16
C SER A 90 -4.79 10.64 2.89
N LYS A 91 -4.18 9.89 1.95
CA LYS A 91 -4.82 9.44 0.72
C LYS A 91 -5.80 8.28 0.95
N TYR A 92 -5.51 7.42 1.91
CA TYR A 92 -6.28 6.20 2.21
C TYR A 92 -6.64 6.14 3.70
N PRO A 93 -7.72 6.82 4.13
CA PRO A 93 -8.06 6.97 5.55
C PRO A 93 -8.54 5.66 6.23
N ASP A 94 -8.74 4.59 5.47
CA ASP A 94 -9.10 3.27 5.98
C ASP A 94 -7.89 2.35 6.23
N ILE A 95 -6.67 2.81 5.93
CA ILE A 95 -5.45 2.12 6.30
C ILE A 95 -5.33 2.07 7.84
N ARG A 96 -4.79 0.97 8.35
CA ARG A 96 -4.67 0.70 9.80
C ARG A 96 -3.23 0.31 10.14
N ASP A 97 -2.90 0.31 11.42
CA ASP A 97 -1.53 0.05 11.93
C ASP A 97 -0.98 -1.30 11.49
N ASP A 98 -1.85 -2.30 11.32
CA ASP A 98 -1.49 -3.61 10.78
C ASP A 98 -0.98 -3.52 9.33
N HIS A 99 -1.63 -2.73 8.48
CA HIS A 99 -1.20 -2.45 7.11
C HIS A 99 0.12 -1.68 7.09
N ILE A 100 0.26 -0.65 7.91
CA ILE A 100 1.49 0.13 8.03
C ILE A 100 2.63 -0.77 8.47
N GLY A 101 2.42 -1.58 9.52
CA GLY A 101 3.39 -2.54 10.00
C GLY A 101 3.80 -3.57 8.93
N ALA A 102 2.84 -4.09 8.16
CA ALA A 102 3.11 -5.02 7.06
C ALA A 102 3.94 -4.39 5.95
N LEU A 103 3.60 -3.15 5.56
CA LEU A 103 4.35 -2.36 4.57
C LEU A 103 5.79 -2.11 5.02
N LEU A 104 5.98 -1.66 6.26
CA LEU A 104 7.30 -1.41 6.83
C LEU A 104 8.11 -2.70 7.05
N ALA A 105 7.44 -3.83 7.31
CA ALA A 105 8.09 -5.13 7.37
C ALA A 105 8.57 -5.59 5.99
N MET A 106 7.76 -5.40 4.94
CA MET A 106 8.15 -5.70 3.56
C MET A 106 9.29 -4.81 3.07
N ARG A 107 9.31 -3.52 3.45
CA ARG A 107 10.41 -2.60 3.09
C ARG A 107 11.76 -3.05 3.67
N GLY A 108 11.74 -3.68 4.85
CA GLY A 108 12.87 -4.41 5.42
C GLY A 108 13.94 -3.59 6.13
N ASP A 109 13.93 -2.26 6.01
CA ASP A 109 14.93 -1.37 6.60
C ASP A 109 14.43 -0.55 7.81
N ALA A 110 13.13 -0.61 8.10
CA ALA A 110 12.53 0.08 9.23
C ALA A 110 12.82 -0.67 10.55
N SER A 111 13.53 -0.03 11.47
CA SER A 111 13.75 -0.54 12.82
C SER A 111 12.44 -0.66 13.60
N ARG A 112 12.45 -1.39 14.71
CA ARG A 112 11.28 -1.51 15.58
C ARG A 112 10.83 -0.16 16.12
N ASP A 113 11.78 0.63 16.61
CA ASP A 113 11.50 1.95 17.18
C ASP A 113 10.96 2.89 16.12
N MET A 114 11.52 2.88 14.91
CA MET A 114 11.00 3.65 13.78
C MET A 114 9.56 3.27 13.43
N LYS A 115 9.22 1.97 13.40
CA LYS A 115 7.85 1.50 13.18
C LYS A 115 6.90 2.03 14.25
N GLN A 116 7.30 1.95 15.51
CA GLN A 116 6.49 2.40 16.64
C GLN A 116 6.27 3.92 16.60
N THR A 117 7.34 4.70 16.39
CA THR A 117 7.25 6.17 16.25
C THR A 117 6.33 6.57 15.11
N ILE A 118 6.43 5.92 13.94
CA ILE A 118 5.56 6.22 12.79
C ILE A 118 4.09 5.97 13.16
N ILE A 119 3.77 4.81 13.75
CA ILE A 119 2.39 4.45 14.12
C ILE A 119 1.83 5.45 15.15
N GLU A 120 2.55 5.70 16.24
CA GLU A 120 2.11 6.59 17.32
C GLU A 120 1.90 8.03 16.85
N THR A 121 2.74 8.51 15.92
CA THR A 121 2.63 9.87 15.40
C THR A 121 1.43 10.02 14.46
N LEU A 122 1.08 8.96 13.71
CA LEU A 122 -0.05 8.98 12.78
C LEU A 122 -1.41 8.94 13.49
N GLU A 123 -1.50 8.33 14.67
CA GLU A 123 -2.72 8.36 15.51
C GLU A 123 -3.12 9.79 15.92
N GLN A 124 -2.19 10.74 15.89
CA GLN A 124 -2.40 12.14 16.33
C GLN A 124 -2.77 13.09 15.17
N GLY A 125 -2.78 12.61 13.93
CA GLY A 125 -2.97 13.43 12.73
C GLY A 125 -4.44 13.61 12.32
N PRO A 126 -4.83 14.78 11.76
CA PRO A 126 -6.17 14.98 11.25
C PRO A 126 -6.41 14.16 9.98
N THR A 127 -7.40 13.26 9.99
CA THR A 127 -7.84 12.53 8.80
C THR A 127 -8.88 13.36 8.05
N GLN A 128 -8.47 14.12 7.03
CA GLN A 128 -9.42 14.73 6.11
C GLN A 128 -9.91 13.67 5.11
N ALA A 129 -11.01 13.00 5.46
CA ALA A 129 -11.61 12.00 4.58
C ALA A 129 -12.32 12.68 3.40
N ASN A 130 -11.94 12.32 2.18
CA ASN A 130 -12.71 12.67 0.98
C ASN A 130 -14.09 11.97 1.07
N PRO A 131 -15.22 12.69 0.97
CA PRO A 131 -16.56 12.09 1.09
C PRO A 131 -16.89 11.07 -0.02
N ASN A 132 -16.17 11.11 -1.15
CA ASN A 132 -16.30 10.14 -2.23
C ASN A 132 -15.27 8.99 -2.15
N TYR A 133 -14.55 8.89 -1.03
CA TYR A 133 -13.56 7.84 -0.84
C TYR A 133 -14.22 6.46 -0.73
N VAL A 134 -13.78 5.53 -1.59
CA VAL A 134 -14.17 4.12 -1.52
C VAL A 134 -13.07 3.36 -0.79
N PRO A 135 -13.35 2.78 0.40
CA PRO A 135 -12.37 2.00 1.16
C PRO A 135 -11.79 0.84 0.35
N ILE A 136 -10.48 0.61 0.43
CA ILE A 136 -9.80 -0.52 -0.21
C ILE A 136 -8.98 -1.32 0.80
N PHE A 137 -8.32 -0.66 1.77
CA PHE A 137 -7.52 -1.33 2.79
C PHE A 137 -8.38 -2.17 3.73
N LYS A 138 -9.66 -1.84 3.94
CA LYS A 138 -10.59 -2.70 4.71
C LYS A 138 -10.67 -4.15 4.20
N GLU A 139 -10.35 -4.40 2.94
CA GLU A 139 -10.40 -5.74 2.32
C GLU A 139 -9.03 -6.40 2.14
N ILE A 140 -7.96 -5.66 2.46
CA ILE A 140 -6.58 -6.15 2.38
C ILE A 140 -6.23 -6.80 3.72
N ILE A 141 -6.54 -8.08 3.87
CA ILE A 141 -6.19 -8.81 5.09
C ILE A 141 -4.67 -9.01 5.15
N VAL A 142 -4.02 -8.34 6.09
CA VAL A 142 -2.59 -8.47 6.37
C VAL A 142 -2.34 -9.29 7.64
N PRO A 143 -1.19 -9.99 7.76
CA PRO A 143 -0.88 -10.74 8.96
C PRO A 143 -0.71 -9.80 10.16
N SER A 144 -1.52 -9.99 11.22
CA SER A 144 -1.40 -9.20 12.44
C SER A 144 0.03 -9.29 13.01
N LEU A 145 0.72 -8.15 13.06
CA LEU A 145 1.98 -8.02 13.77
C LEU A 145 1.64 -7.83 15.25
N ASN A 146 1.51 -8.93 16.00
CA ASN A 146 1.48 -8.81 17.46
C ASN A 146 2.82 -8.22 17.90
N VAL A 147 2.80 -6.98 18.38
CA VAL A 147 3.97 -6.29 18.97
C VAL A 147 4.58 -7.13 20.09
N ALA A 148 3.76 -7.92 20.81
CA ALA A 148 4.18 -8.89 21.81
C ALA A 148 5.03 -10.07 21.26
N LYS A 149 4.87 -10.46 19.99
CA LYS A 149 5.70 -11.50 19.36
C LYS A 149 7.07 -10.97 18.90
N LEU A 150 7.30 -9.66 18.96
CA LEU A 150 8.60 -9.04 18.76
C LEU A 150 9.39 -8.91 20.08
N LEU A 151 8.82 -9.33 21.22
CA LEU A 151 9.45 -9.33 22.55
C LEU A 151 10.13 -10.67 22.90
N LYS A 152 10.33 -11.56 21.93
CA LYS A 152 11.09 -12.81 22.12
C LYS A 152 12.16 -12.93 21.05
#